data_AF-A0AAU6UCA3-F1
#
_entry.id   AF-A0AAU6UCA3-F1
#
_cell.length_a   1.000
_cell.length_b   1.000
_cell.length_c   1.000
_cell.angle_alpha   90.00
_cell.angle_beta   90.00
_cell.angle_gamma   90.00
#
_symmetry.space_group_name_H-M   'P 1'
#
loop_
_entity.id
_entity.type
_entity.pdbx_description
1 polymer ?
#
loop_
_entity_poly.entity_id
_entity_poly.type
_entity_poly.pdbx_seq_one_letter_code
_entity_poly.pdbx_strand_id
1 'polypeptide(L)'
;MRTSLQWDRFDDWQYSIEAKHLIVVEIGAGQAIPTVRIQSEKLGVPIIRINTAIEDAYVENGVSLPVSALEALEGIQRHLVKRAPQYASAV
;
A
#
# COMPACT_ATOMS: atom_id res chain seq x y z
N MET A 1 20.57 16.81 -6.24
CA MET A 1 20.10 16.80 -4.83
C MET A 1 19.61 15.39 -4.53
N ARG A 2 19.83 14.81 -3.33
CA ARG A 2 19.51 13.38 -3.06
C ARG A 2 18.02 13.04 -3.29
N THR A 3 17.14 14.01 -3.10
CA THR A 3 15.69 13.90 -3.31
C THR A 3 15.29 13.80 -4.78
N SER A 4 15.94 14.53 -5.71
CA SER A 4 15.55 14.51 -7.13
C SER A 4 15.80 13.15 -7.77
N LEU A 5 16.95 12.54 -7.49
CA LEU A 5 17.30 11.22 -8.03
C LEU A 5 16.41 10.09 -7.47
N GLN A 6 15.87 10.25 -6.26
CA GLN A 6 14.91 9.31 -5.69
C GLN A 6 13.55 9.40 -6.40
N TRP A 7 13.11 10.61 -6.74
CA TRP A 7 11.91 10.82 -7.54
C TRP A 7 12.06 10.28 -8.96
N ASP A 8 13.17 10.59 -9.64
CA ASP A 8 13.43 10.11 -11.00
C ASP A 8 13.36 8.57 -11.07
N ARG A 9 13.98 7.88 -10.10
CA ARG A 9 13.94 6.41 -10.02
C ARG A 9 12.54 5.85 -9.73
N PHE A 10 11.77 6.55 -8.90
CA PHE A 10 10.40 6.16 -8.59
C PHE A 10 9.52 6.31 -9.84
N ASP A 11 9.64 7.43 -10.55
CA ASP A 11 8.90 7.71 -11.78
C ASP A 11 9.28 6.70 -12.87
N ASP A 12 10.57 6.45 -13.10
CA ASP A 12 11.04 5.45 -14.07
C ASP A 12 10.47 4.06 -13.77
N TRP A 13 10.50 3.64 -12.51
CA TRP A 13 9.93 2.37 -12.07
C TRP A 13 8.41 2.34 -12.28
N GLN A 14 7.71 3.40 -11.90
CA GLN A 14 6.26 3.51 -12.05
C GLN A 14 5.86 3.41 -13.52
N TYR A 15 6.53 4.14 -14.42
CA TYR A 15 6.24 4.12 -15.85
C TYR A 15 6.59 2.79 -16.52
N SER A 16 7.47 1.97 -15.91
CA SER A 16 7.78 0.64 -16.40
C SER A 16 6.68 -0.41 -16.15
N ILE A 17 5.72 -0.11 -15.27
CA ILE A 17 4.67 -1.05 -14.86
C ILE A 17 3.34 -0.70 -15.55
N GLU A 18 2.69 -1.69 -16.15
CA GLU A 18 1.32 -1.52 -16.63
C GLU A 18 0.37 -1.27 -15.44
N ALA A 19 -0.42 -0.20 -15.49
CA ALA A 19 -1.27 0.23 -14.36
C ALA A 19 -2.18 -0.87 -13.78
N LYS A 20 -2.67 -1.81 -14.60
CA LYS A 20 -3.49 -2.95 -14.15
C LYS A 20 -2.76 -3.94 -13.24
N HIS A 21 -1.43 -3.88 -13.17
CA HIS A 21 -0.59 -4.73 -12.33
C HIS A 21 -0.05 -3.98 -11.09
N LEU A 22 -0.41 -2.71 -10.91
CA LEU A 22 0.04 -1.90 -9.80
C LEU A 22 -1.09 -1.72 -8.78
N ILE A 23 -0.75 -1.91 -7.50
CA ILE A 23 -1.61 -1.58 -6.36
C ILE A 23 -0.79 -0.79 -5.35
N VAL A 24 -1.45 0.10 -4.61
CA VAL A 24 -0.83 0.78 -3.47
C VAL A 24 -1.31 0.13 -2.18
N VAL A 25 -0.38 -0.16 -1.28
CA VAL A 25 -0.70 -0.55 0.11
C VAL A 25 -0.23 0.57 1.03
N GLU A 26 -1.16 1.34 1.54
CA GLU A 26 -0.91 2.47 2.44
C GLU A 26 -1.08 2.01 3.90
N ILE A 27 -0.04 2.19 4.72
CA ILE A 27 -0.03 1.74 6.12
C ILE A 27 0.20 2.94 7.04
N GLY A 28 -0.77 3.25 7.89
CA GLY A 28 -0.65 4.26 8.94
C GLY A 28 -0.48 5.70 8.46
N ALA A 29 -0.71 5.98 7.17
CA ALA A 29 -0.50 7.33 6.63
C ALA A 29 -1.71 8.26 6.81
N GLY A 30 -2.95 7.74 6.76
CA GLY A 30 -4.18 8.38 7.27
C GLY A 30 -4.28 9.89 7.00
N GLN A 31 -4.72 10.65 8.01
CA GLN A 31 -4.63 12.12 7.98
C GLN A 31 -3.29 12.65 8.51
N ALA A 32 -2.49 11.81 9.19
CA ALA A 32 -1.26 12.22 9.83
C ALA A 32 -0.13 12.56 8.84
N ILE A 33 -0.13 11.96 7.65
CA ILE A 33 0.90 12.18 6.62
C ILE A 33 0.25 12.48 5.25
N PRO A 34 -0.20 13.74 5.02
CA PRO A 34 -0.92 14.12 3.80
C PRO A 34 -0.14 13.84 2.50
N THR A 35 1.19 13.90 2.54
CA THR A 35 2.04 13.68 1.36
C THR A 35 1.93 12.25 0.82
N VAL A 36 1.83 11.25 1.68
CA VAL A 36 1.66 9.84 1.28
C VAL A 36 0.27 9.64 0.69
N ARG A 37 -0.76 10.21 1.31
CA ARG A 37 -2.13 10.14 0.82
C ARG A 37 -2.27 10.74 -0.58
N ILE A 38 -1.78 11.98 -0.77
CA ILE A 38 -1.82 12.67 -2.06
C ILE A 38 -1.03 11.90 -3.12
N GLN A 39 0.15 11.40 -2.78
CA GLN A 39 0.96 10.65 -3.74
C GLN A 39 0.28 9.34 -4.16
N SER A 40 -0.31 8.61 -3.21
CA SER A 40 -1.03 7.36 -3.47
C SER A 40 -2.25 7.57 -4.36
N GLU A 41 -3.05 8.61 -4.07
CA GLU A 41 -4.23 8.96 -4.85
C GLU A 41 -3.88 9.43 -6.28
N LYS A 42 -2.76 10.16 -6.44
CA LYS A 42 -2.26 10.60 -7.76
C LYS A 42 -1.90 9.47 -8.71
N LEU A 43 -1.54 8.29 -8.19
CA LEU A 43 -1.21 7.14 -9.03
C LEU A 43 -2.44 6.59 -9.76
N GLY A 44 -3.66 6.88 -9.29
CA GLY A 44 -4.90 6.47 -9.95
C GLY A 44 -5.13 4.95 -9.99
N VAL A 45 -4.38 4.19 -9.18
CA VAL A 45 -4.48 2.73 -9.06
C VAL A 45 -5.25 2.34 -7.81
N PRO A 46 -5.76 1.09 -7.71
CA PRO A 46 -6.43 0.64 -6.50
C PRO A 46 -5.54 0.76 -5.25
N ILE A 47 -6.14 1.22 -4.15
CA ILE A 47 -5.45 1.44 -2.87
C ILE A 47 -6.02 0.50 -1.80
N ILE A 48 -5.15 -0.19 -1.08
CA ILE A 48 -5.48 -0.85 0.18
C ILE A 48 -4.98 0.06 1.29
N ARG A 49 -5.88 0.66 2.08
CA ARG A 49 -5.51 1.57 3.16
C ARG A 49 -5.74 0.93 4.52
N ILE A 50 -4.68 0.83 5.30
CA ILE A 50 -4.66 0.25 6.64
C ILE A 50 -4.43 1.36 7.66
N ASN A 51 -5.45 1.65 8.46
CA ASN A 51 -5.38 2.59 9.55
C ASN A 51 -6.39 2.19 10.63
N THR A 52 -6.11 2.42 11.91
CA THR A 52 -7.02 2.05 13.00
C THR A 52 -8.32 2.85 13.02
N ALA A 53 -8.29 4.09 12.54
CA ALA A 53 -9.47 4.96 12.49
C ALA A 53 -10.18 4.81 11.15
N ILE A 54 -11.50 4.56 11.14
CA ILE A 54 -12.26 4.26 9.92
C ILE A 54 -12.30 5.46 8.96
N GLU A 55 -12.40 6.66 9.51
CA GLU A 55 -12.37 7.94 8.81
C GLU A 55 -11.04 8.15 8.07
N ASP A 56 -9.95 7.63 8.63
CA ASP A 56 -8.62 7.71 8.05
C ASP A 56 -8.35 6.55 7.08
N ALA A 57 -8.99 5.41 7.29
CA ALA A 57 -8.83 4.23 6.44
C ALA A 57 -9.65 4.31 5.14
N TYR A 58 -10.65 5.19 5.06
CA TYR A 58 -11.56 5.26 3.93
C TYR A 58 -10.84 5.53 2.60
N VAL A 59 -11.06 4.67 1.62
CA VAL A 59 -10.69 4.85 0.21
C VAL A 59 -11.90 4.62 -0.68
N GLU A 60 -12.03 5.43 -1.73
CA GLU A 60 -13.09 5.26 -2.74
C GLU A 60 -12.74 4.14 -3.73
N ASN A 61 -11.49 4.12 -4.22
CA ASN A 61 -11.00 3.12 -5.18
C ASN A 61 -10.11 2.08 -4.49
N GLY A 62 -10.72 1.09 -3.83
CA GLY A 62 -9.99 -0.06 -3.28
C GLY A 62 -10.59 -0.60 -1.99
N VAL A 63 -9.75 -0.88 -0.99
CA VAL A 63 -10.14 -1.56 0.25
C VAL A 63 -9.72 -0.76 1.47
N SER A 64 -10.70 -0.42 2.31
CA SER A 64 -10.52 0.24 3.60
C SER A 64 -10.38 -0.81 4.71
N LEU A 65 -9.27 -0.80 5.45
CA LEU A 65 -8.99 -1.74 6.55
C LEU A 65 -8.83 -0.96 7.86
N PRO A 66 -9.92 -0.79 8.65
CA PRO A 66 -9.93 -0.06 9.92
C PRO A 66 -9.31 -0.87 11.07
N VAL A 67 -8.06 -1.34 10.90
CA VAL A 67 -7.36 -2.22 11.83
C VAL A 67 -5.91 -1.78 12.02
N SER A 68 -5.22 -2.35 13.01
CA SER A 68 -3.79 -2.10 13.16
C SER A 68 -2.98 -2.65 11.98
N ALA A 69 -1.83 -2.03 11.71
CA ALA A 69 -0.91 -2.49 10.67
C ALA A 69 -0.52 -3.96 10.84
N LEU A 70 -0.22 -4.37 12.08
CA LEU A 70 0.18 -5.74 12.40
C LEU A 70 -0.96 -6.72 12.09
N GLU A 71 -2.18 -6.43 12.55
CA GLU A 71 -3.34 -7.28 12.32
C GLU A 71 -3.62 -7.49 10.82
N ALA A 72 -3.55 -6.43 10.03
CA ALA A 72 -3.74 -6.51 8.58
C ALA A 72 -2.66 -7.39 7.91
N LEU A 73 -1.38 -7.16 8.24
CA LEU A 73 -0.26 -7.90 7.65
C LEU A 73 -0.30 -9.38 8.04
N GLU A 74 -0.60 -9.71 9.29
CA GLU A 74 -0.80 -11.09 9.71
C GLU A 74 -1.98 -11.75 9.00
N GLY A 75 -3.09 -11.02 8.82
CA GLY A 75 -4.25 -11.49 8.07
C GLY A 75 -3.91 -11.83 6.61
N ILE A 76 -3.12 -10.97 5.95
CA ILE A 76 -2.61 -11.17 4.59
C ILE A 76 -1.68 -12.39 4.57
N GLN A 77 -0.70 -12.46 5.47
CA GLN A 77 0.24 -13.58 5.54
C GLN A 77 -0.47 -14.92 5.73
N ARG A 78 -1.44 -15.00 6.65
CA ARG A 78 -2.26 -16.21 6.85
C ARG A 78 -2.97 -16.65 5.58
N HIS A 79 -3.43 -15.72 4.74
CA HIS A 79 -4.06 -16.05 3.46
C HIS A 79 -3.06 -16.44 2.37
N LEU A 80 -1.89 -15.80 2.32
CA LEU A 80 -0.85 -16.13 1.34
C LEU A 80 -0.25 -17.52 1.61
N VAL A 81 0.05 -17.85 2.87
CA VAL A 81 0.57 -19.17 3.25
C VAL A 81 -0.42 -20.30 2.91
N LYS A 82 -1.73 -20.06 3.11
CA LYS A 82 -2.78 -21.01 2.70
C LYS A 82 -2.82 -21.23 1.19
N ARG A 83 -2.54 -20.19 0.39
CA ARG A 83 -2.59 -20.24 -1.08
C ARG A 83 -1.31 -20.78 -1.72
N ALA A 84 -0.17 -20.63 -1.06
CA ALA A 84 1.13 -21.03 -1.58
C ALA A 84 2.05 -21.43 -0.41
N PRO A 85 2.09 -22.73 -0.05
CA PRO A 85 2.88 -23.23 1.09
C PRO A 85 4.38 -22.90 0.98
N GLN A 86 4.89 -22.62 -0.21
CA GLN A 86 6.29 -22.28 -0.45
C GLN A 86 6.76 -20.96 0.21
N TYR A 87 5.86 -20.10 0.68
CA TYR A 87 6.22 -18.86 1.40
C TYR A 87 6.24 -19.02 2.93
N ALA A 88 5.99 -20.23 3.44
CA ALA A 88 5.91 -20.50 4.89
C ALA A 88 7.28 -20.55 5.61
N SER A 89 8.40 -20.44 4.89
CA SER A 89 9.75 -20.56 5.46
C SER A 89 10.60 -19.34 5.15
N ALA A 90 10.46 -18.31 5.98
CA ALA A 90 11.49 -17.30 6.25
C ALA A 90 11.05 -16.49 7.47
N VAL A 91 11.40 -16.96 8.67
CA VAL A 91 11.50 -16.13 9.88
C VAL A 91 12.92 -16.26 10.38
#